data_AF-L8HP18-F1
#
_entry.id   AF-L8HP18-F1
#
_cell.length_a   1.000
_cell.length_b   1.000
_cell.length_c   1.000
_cell.angle_alpha   90.00
_cell.angle_beta   90.00
_cell.angle_gamma   90.00
#
_symmetry.space_group_name_H-M   'P 1'
#
loop_
_entity.id
_entity.type
_entity.pdbx_description
1 polymer ?
#
loop_
_entity_poly.entity_id
_entity_poly.type
_entity_poly.pdbx_seq_one_letter_code
_entity_poly.pdbx_strand_id
1 'polypeptide(L)'
;MSLGLLGCVVFCFLQAVSVLLLHKGGPQGCLSDPRFQVVRRGQSVTLKCTQDLGHDRMYWYRQDLGHGLRPIHYSAGVSTSEPRDVPDGYSVSRSSTENFPLMLESANRSQTSVYFCASSYSTALQGHLLSVQKTGV
;
A
#
# COMPACT_ATOMS: atom_id res chain seq x y z
N MET A 1 -40.21 -19.70 -5.21
CA MET A 1 -38.99 -18.88 -5.46
C MET A 1 -37.79 -19.75 -5.07
N SER A 2 -37.05 -20.26 -6.05
CA SER A 2 -36.08 -21.35 -5.86
C SER A 2 -34.89 -20.93 -4.98
N LEU A 3 -34.54 -21.76 -4.00
CA LEU A 3 -33.35 -21.63 -3.15
C LEU A 3 -32.05 -21.55 -3.99
N GLY A 4 -32.05 -22.14 -5.18
CA GLY A 4 -30.94 -22.07 -6.14
C GLY A 4 -30.77 -20.68 -6.78
N LEU A 5 -31.85 -19.90 -6.92
CA LEU A 5 -31.76 -18.51 -7.38
C LEU A 5 -31.12 -17.63 -6.30
N LEU A 6 -31.48 -17.86 -5.03
CA LEU A 6 -30.90 -17.15 -3.90
C LEU A 6 -29.40 -17.46 -3.77
N GLY A 7 -29.01 -18.74 -3.93
CA GLY A 7 -27.61 -19.17 -3.92
C GLY A 7 -26.77 -18.56 -5.05
N CYS A 8 -27.27 -18.55 -6.29
CA CYS A 8 -26.58 -17.91 -7.42
C CYS A 8 -26.45 -16.39 -7.25
N VAL A 9 -27.49 -15.73 -6.72
CA VAL A 9 -27.49 -14.29 -6.47
C VAL A 9 -26.48 -13.94 -5.37
N VAL A 10 -26.41 -14.70 -4.27
CA VAL A 10 -25.37 -14.54 -3.23
C VAL A 10 -23.96 -14.74 -3.79
N PHE A 11 -23.74 -15.74 -4.67
CA PHE A 11 -22.43 -16.00 -5.27
C PHE A 11 -21.99 -14.90 -6.26
N CYS A 12 -22.93 -14.33 -7.03
CA CYS A 12 -22.67 -13.17 -7.90
C CYS A 12 -22.33 -11.91 -7.10
N PHE A 13 -22.98 -11.68 -5.95
CA PHE A 13 -22.66 -10.54 -5.08
C PHE A 13 -21.30 -10.68 -4.40
N LEU A 14 -20.89 -11.89 -4.01
CA LEU A 14 -19.55 -12.17 -3.47
C LEU A 14 -18.44 -11.93 -4.49
N GLN A 15 -18.75 -11.97 -5.79
CA GLN A 15 -17.78 -11.61 -6.81
C GLN A 15 -17.64 -10.09 -7.03
N ALA A 16 -18.60 -9.28 -6.57
CA ALA A 16 -18.61 -7.83 -6.76
C ALA A 16 -17.87 -7.03 -5.67
N VAL A 17 -17.55 -7.67 -4.53
CA VAL A 17 -16.95 -7.03 -3.35
C VAL A 17 -15.89 -8.02 -2.83
N SER A 18 -14.59 -7.72 -2.80
CA SER A 18 -13.93 -6.90 -1.80
C SER A 18 -12.45 -6.80 -2.18
N VAL A 19 -11.88 -5.60 -2.35
CA VAL A 19 -10.44 -5.40 -2.19
C VAL A 19 -10.24 -5.03 -0.72
N LEU A 20 -9.59 -5.91 0.06
CA LEU A 20 -9.23 -5.63 1.44
C LEU A 20 -7.83 -5.02 1.45
N LEU A 21 -7.75 -3.72 1.73
CA LEU A 21 -6.50 -3.00 1.97
C LEU A 21 -6.29 -2.98 3.48
N LEU A 22 -5.23 -3.62 3.96
CA LEU A 22 -4.82 -3.57 5.36
C LEU A 22 -3.68 -2.57 5.51
N HIS A 23 -3.76 -1.72 6.54
CA HIS A 23 -2.86 -0.59 6.70
C HIS A 23 -2.32 -0.57 8.13
N LYS A 24 -1.03 -0.81 8.26
CA LYS A 24 -0.31 -0.75 9.54
C LYS A 24 0.66 0.43 9.49
N GLY A 25 0.43 1.40 10.37
CA GLY A 25 1.29 2.57 10.53
C GLY A 25 2.72 2.17 10.84
N GLY A 26 3.66 2.86 10.20
CA GLY A 26 5.07 2.65 10.44
C GLY A 26 5.46 3.08 11.86
N PRO A 27 6.27 2.28 12.59
CA PRO A 27 6.97 2.81 13.74
C PRO A 27 8.02 3.79 13.21
N GLN A 28 7.91 5.06 13.64
CA GLN A 28 8.67 6.26 13.22
C GLN A 28 7.93 7.17 12.21
N GLY A 29 6.95 7.94 12.71
CA GLY A 29 6.52 9.25 12.15
C GLY A 29 5.92 9.35 10.74
N CYS A 30 5.64 8.25 10.00
CA CYS A 30 4.67 8.31 8.88
C CYS A 30 3.31 7.81 9.39
N LEU A 31 2.33 8.71 9.45
CA LEU A 31 0.93 8.37 9.69
C LEU A 31 0.31 7.90 8.39
N SER A 32 -0.39 6.78 8.48
CA SER A 32 -1.11 6.21 7.36
C SER A 32 -2.57 5.99 7.81
N ASP A 33 -3.54 6.59 7.10
CA ASP A 33 -4.98 6.49 7.36
C ASP A 33 -5.77 6.20 6.06
N PRO A 34 -6.82 5.34 6.06
CA PRO A 34 -7.39 4.53 7.17
C PRO A 34 -6.70 3.17 7.41
N ARG A 35 -6.80 2.62 8.63
CA ARG A 35 -6.14 1.33 9.05
C ARG A 35 -6.61 0.08 8.29
N PHE A 36 -7.83 0.11 7.76
CA PHE A 36 -8.33 -0.92 6.86
C PHE A 36 -9.33 -0.28 5.91
N GLN A 37 -9.42 -0.81 4.69
CA GLN A 37 -10.38 -0.34 3.72
C GLN A 37 -10.89 -1.50 2.88
N VAL A 38 -12.21 -1.58 2.71
CA VAL A 38 -12.86 -2.52 1.80
C VAL A 38 -13.47 -1.71 0.66
N VAL A 39 -13.00 -1.98 -0.56
CA VAL A 39 -13.38 -1.21 -1.75
C VAL A 39 -14.03 -2.15 -2.77
N ARG A 40 -15.05 -1.68 -3.49
CA ARG A 40 -15.63 -2.45 -4.60
C ARG A 40 -14.70 -2.39 -5.81
N ARG A 41 -14.72 -3.46 -6.61
CA ARG A 41 -13.96 -3.49 -7.86
C ARG A 41 -14.34 -2.31 -8.74
N GLY A 42 -13.35 -1.67 -9.37
CA GLY A 42 -13.54 -0.55 -10.28
C GLY A 42 -13.71 0.81 -9.61
N GLN A 43 -13.81 0.87 -8.28
CA GLN A 43 -13.81 2.15 -7.57
C GLN A 43 -12.39 2.69 -7.44
N SER A 44 -12.26 4.00 -7.54
CA SER A 44 -11.01 4.69 -7.21
C SER A 44 -10.83 4.78 -5.69
N VAL A 45 -9.60 4.57 -5.23
CA VAL A 45 -9.24 4.70 -3.81
C VAL A 45 -7.86 5.36 -3.68
N THR A 46 -7.70 6.16 -2.63
CA THR A 46 -6.44 6.82 -2.30
C THR A 46 -5.99 6.44 -0.90
N LEU A 47 -4.82 5.79 -0.81
CA LEU A 47 -4.14 5.53 0.45
C LEU A 47 -3.26 6.73 0.78
N LYS A 48 -3.43 7.28 1.99
CA LYS A 48 -2.65 8.44 2.45
C LYS A 48 -1.43 7.95 3.24
N CYS A 49 -0.25 8.52 2.95
CA CYS A 49 0.80 8.64 3.97
C CYS A 49 1.24 10.08 4.10
N THR A 50 1.41 10.45 5.36
CA THR A 50 1.83 11.77 5.80
C THR A 50 2.97 11.62 6.79
N GLN A 51 4.02 12.42 6.69
CA GLN A 51 5.14 12.44 7.63
C GLN A 51 5.40 13.85 8.15
N ASP A 52 5.89 13.95 9.38
CA ASP A 52 6.25 15.20 10.06
C ASP A 52 7.71 15.22 10.56
N LEU A 53 8.54 14.32 10.02
CA LEU A 53 9.93 14.11 10.41
C LEU A 53 10.92 14.96 9.60
N GLY A 54 10.45 15.76 8.63
CA GLY A 54 11.33 16.51 7.72
C GLY A 54 12.09 15.62 6.74
N HIS A 55 11.57 14.42 6.45
CA HIS A 55 12.16 13.50 5.49
C HIS A 55 11.86 13.92 4.04
N ASP A 56 12.89 13.93 3.18
CA ASP A 56 12.71 14.22 1.75
C ASP A 56 12.13 13.01 0.99
N ARG A 57 12.61 11.82 1.33
CA ARG A 57 12.30 10.61 0.57
C ARG A 57 11.11 9.87 1.15
N MET A 58 10.25 9.34 0.29
CA MET A 58 9.11 8.51 0.69
C MET A 58 8.96 7.31 -0.24
N TYR A 59 8.37 6.24 0.29
CA TYR A 59 8.30 4.93 -0.35
C TYR A 59 6.93 4.31 -0.12
N TRP A 60 6.41 3.64 -1.14
CA TRP A 60 5.28 2.73 -1.03
C TRP A 60 5.70 1.30 -1.27
N TYR A 61 5.20 0.41 -0.43
CA TYR A 61 5.37 -1.03 -0.54
C TYR A 61 4.03 -1.74 -0.41
N ARG A 62 3.98 -2.94 -0.97
CA ARG A 62 2.94 -3.92 -0.67
C ARG A 62 3.54 -5.21 -0.14
N GLN A 63 2.80 -5.91 0.71
CA GLN A 63 3.14 -7.23 1.21
C GLN A 63 1.99 -8.18 0.94
N ASP A 64 2.24 -9.13 0.04
CA ASP A 64 1.32 -10.24 -0.20
C ASP A 64 1.70 -11.43 0.69
N LEU A 65 0.72 -12.30 0.97
CA LEU A 65 0.97 -13.54 1.72
C LEU A 65 2.09 -14.34 1.05
N GLY A 66 3.06 -14.80 1.86
CA GLY A 66 4.22 -15.58 1.40
C GLY A 66 5.31 -14.76 0.68
N HIS A 67 5.15 -13.44 0.55
CA HIS A 67 6.12 -12.57 -0.09
C HIS A 67 6.72 -11.56 0.90
N GLY A 68 7.95 -11.12 0.62
CA GLY A 68 8.55 -9.97 1.31
C GLY A 68 7.88 -8.65 0.93
N LEU A 69 8.40 -7.54 1.46
CA LEU A 69 8.00 -6.20 1.00
C LEU A 69 8.39 -6.04 -0.47
N ARG A 70 7.42 -5.65 -1.30
CA ARG A 70 7.65 -5.34 -2.72
C ARG A 70 7.40 -3.85 -2.97
N PRO A 71 8.41 -3.10 -3.43
CA PRO A 71 8.29 -1.68 -3.73
C PRO A 71 7.30 -1.39 -4.87
N ILE A 72 6.43 -0.41 -4.65
CA ILE A 72 5.49 0.09 -5.66
C ILE A 72 6.06 1.37 -6.29
N HIS A 73 6.36 2.36 -5.45
CA HIS A 73 6.84 3.68 -5.87
C HIS A 73 7.85 4.27 -4.87
N TYR A 74 8.75 5.09 -5.39
CA TYR A 74 9.71 5.89 -4.65
C TYR A 74 9.56 7.36 -5.01
N SER A 75 9.88 8.26 -4.08
CA SER A 75 10.02 9.69 -4.35
C SER A 75 11.22 10.22 -3.59
N ALA A 76 12.08 10.98 -4.28
CA ALA A 76 13.28 11.59 -3.72
C ALA A 76 13.02 12.95 -3.04
N GLY A 77 11.82 13.52 -3.25
CA GLY A 77 11.45 14.86 -2.83
C GLY A 77 10.26 15.39 -3.64
N VAL A 78 9.84 16.64 -3.39
CA VAL A 78 8.72 17.29 -4.09
C VAL A 78 8.86 17.15 -5.60
N SER A 79 7.75 16.93 -6.31
CA SER A 79 7.66 16.77 -7.76
C SER A 79 8.39 15.55 -8.35
N THR A 80 8.97 14.67 -7.52
CA THR A 80 9.60 13.44 -7.97
C THR A 80 8.75 12.22 -7.65
N SER A 81 8.66 11.30 -8.59
CA SER A 81 8.15 9.95 -8.38
C SER A 81 8.77 8.99 -9.39
N GLU A 82 9.16 7.82 -8.90
CA GLU A 82 9.76 6.77 -9.71
C GLU A 82 8.99 5.47 -9.47
N PRO A 83 8.51 4.79 -10.53
CA PRO A 83 8.00 3.44 -10.41
C PRO A 83 9.12 2.48 -9.96
N ARG A 84 8.74 1.41 -9.26
CA ARG A 84 9.66 0.35 -8.81
C ARG A 84 9.19 -1.02 -9.30
N ASP A 85 9.27 -2.04 -8.48
CA ASP A 85 9.13 -3.45 -8.89
C ASP A 85 7.70 -3.81 -9.29
N VAL A 86 6.70 -3.24 -8.64
CA VAL A 86 5.27 -3.54 -8.89
C VAL A 86 4.41 -2.27 -8.99
N PRO A 87 4.66 -1.39 -9.99
CA PRO A 87 4.02 -0.07 -10.09
C PRO A 87 2.65 -0.12 -10.80
N ASP A 88 2.36 -1.21 -11.51
CA ASP A 88 1.20 -1.30 -12.39
C ASP A 88 -0.14 -1.17 -11.65
N GLY A 89 -1.02 -0.33 -12.18
CA GLY A 89 -2.33 -0.06 -11.60
C GLY A 89 -2.31 0.90 -10.40
N TYR A 90 -1.16 1.50 -10.10
CA TYR A 90 -1.00 2.53 -9.10
C TYR A 90 -0.53 3.84 -9.73
N SER A 91 -0.95 4.95 -9.14
CA SER A 91 -0.42 6.28 -9.44
C SER A 91 -0.11 7.02 -8.14
N VAL A 92 0.85 7.93 -8.19
CA VAL A 92 1.29 8.71 -7.02
C VAL A 92 1.43 10.17 -7.39
N SER A 93 1.33 11.04 -6.39
CA SER A 93 1.68 12.45 -6.52
C SER A 93 2.55 12.88 -5.34
N ARG A 94 3.46 13.83 -5.58
CA ARG A 94 4.34 14.37 -4.54
C ARG A 94 4.31 15.90 -4.55
N SER A 95 3.20 16.46 -4.08
CA SER A 95 3.02 17.91 -3.98
C SER A 95 3.78 18.56 -2.83
N SER A 96 4.16 17.79 -1.81
CA SER A 96 4.96 18.27 -0.66
C SER A 96 5.85 17.15 -0.12
N THR A 97 6.82 17.48 0.74
CA THR A 97 7.67 16.49 1.40
C THR A 97 6.91 15.68 2.45
N GLU A 98 5.84 16.24 3.01
CA GLU A 98 5.01 15.62 4.04
C GLU A 98 4.10 14.55 3.46
N ASN A 99 3.61 14.71 2.23
CA ASN A 99 2.54 13.88 1.68
C ASN A 99 3.02 13.04 0.51
N PHE A 100 2.67 11.75 0.51
CA PHE A 100 2.87 10.86 -0.63
C PHE A 100 1.69 9.90 -0.80
N PRO A 101 0.54 10.37 -1.35
CA PRO A 101 -0.61 9.50 -1.58
C PRO A 101 -0.36 8.46 -2.67
N LEU A 102 -0.90 7.25 -2.47
CA LEU A 102 -0.97 6.19 -3.48
C LEU A 102 -2.41 6.03 -3.94
N MET A 103 -2.66 6.26 -5.22
CA MET A 103 -3.97 6.15 -5.84
C MET A 103 -4.07 4.85 -6.63
N LEU A 104 -5.19 4.15 -6.46
CA LEU A 104 -5.63 3.06 -7.30
C LEU A 104 -6.84 3.59 -8.06
N GLU A 105 -6.67 3.95 -9.33
CA GLU A 105 -7.74 4.57 -10.13
C GLU A 105 -8.94 3.64 -10.33
N SER A 106 -8.69 2.33 -10.39
CA SER A 106 -9.70 1.29 -10.57
C SER A 106 -9.29 0.07 -9.77
N ALA A 107 -9.83 -0.06 -8.55
CA ALA A 107 -9.45 -1.13 -7.63
C ALA A 107 -9.71 -2.52 -8.23
N ASN A 108 -8.72 -3.40 -8.15
CA ASN A 108 -8.77 -4.78 -8.62
C ASN A 108 -8.40 -5.77 -7.51
N ARG A 109 -8.91 -7.01 -7.59
CA ARG A 109 -8.60 -8.09 -6.66
C ARG A 109 -7.10 -8.37 -6.55
N SER A 110 -6.33 -8.22 -7.63
CA SER A 110 -4.86 -8.37 -7.64
C SER A 110 -4.14 -7.33 -6.77
N GLN A 111 -4.83 -6.26 -6.38
CA GLN A 111 -4.35 -5.19 -5.49
C GLN A 111 -4.84 -5.40 -4.04
N THR A 112 -5.40 -6.56 -3.71
CA THR A 112 -5.66 -6.91 -2.31
C THR A 112 -4.33 -7.24 -1.64
N SER A 113 -3.90 -6.41 -0.70
CA SER A 113 -2.59 -6.52 -0.04
C SER A 113 -2.53 -5.73 1.26
N VAL A 114 -1.47 -5.95 2.03
CA VAL A 114 -1.07 -5.04 3.11
C VAL A 114 -0.17 -3.96 2.52
N TYR A 115 -0.52 -2.70 2.71
CA TYR A 115 0.25 -1.57 2.19
C TYR A 115 1.07 -0.93 3.31
N PHE A 116 2.30 -0.57 2.97
CA PHE A 116 3.22 0.12 3.87
C PHE A 116 3.75 1.36 3.19
N CYS A 117 3.90 2.43 3.98
CA CYS A 117 4.65 3.60 3.57
C CYS A 117 5.75 3.90 4.58
N ALA A 118 6.87 4.37 4.06
CA ALA A 118 8.03 4.76 4.85
C ALA A 118 8.58 6.10 4.34
N SER A 119 9.38 6.77 5.16
CA SER A 119 10.08 8.00 4.81
C SER A 119 11.51 8.00 5.36
N SER A 120 12.42 8.76 4.74
CA SER A 120 13.82 8.84 5.18
C SER A 120 14.50 10.14 4.73
N TYR A 121 15.48 10.63 5.50
CA TYR A 121 16.36 11.73 5.04
C TYR A 121 17.21 11.36 3.82
N SER A 122 17.78 10.14 3.78
CA SER A 122 18.59 9.65 2.65
C SER A 122 18.24 8.21 2.30
N THR A 123 18.54 7.78 1.07
CA THR A 123 18.57 6.34 0.77
C THR A 123 19.64 5.77 1.67
N ALA A 124 19.26 4.92 2.63
CA ALA A 124 20.26 4.14 3.35
C ALA A 124 21.11 3.44 2.28
N LEU A 125 22.40 3.77 2.22
CA LEU A 125 23.34 2.94 1.49
C LEU A 125 23.11 1.53 2.04
N GLN A 126 22.84 0.56 1.17
CA GLN A 126 22.50 -0.81 1.54
C GLN A 126 23.75 -1.48 2.14
N GLY A 127 24.19 -0.97 3.30
CA GLY A 127 25.30 -1.43 4.08
C GLY A 127 24.83 -2.61 4.88
N HIS A 128 25.12 -3.79 4.34
CA HIS A 128 25.22 -5.07 5.01
C HIS A 128 24.03 -5.50 5.90
N LEU A 129 23.32 -6.53 5.41
CA LEU A 129 22.41 -7.41 6.15
C LEU A 129 22.72 -7.49 7.65
N LEU A 130 21.89 -6.86 8.49
CA LEU A 130 21.67 -7.36 9.84
C LEU A 130 20.39 -8.19 9.81
N SER A 131 20.59 -9.47 9.51
CA SER A 131 19.66 -10.52 9.89
C SER A 131 19.38 -10.38 11.39
N VAL A 132 18.19 -9.88 11.74
CA VAL A 132 17.69 -10.00 13.11
C VAL A 132 17.24 -11.44 13.26
N GLN A 133 18.20 -12.32 13.55
CA GLN A 133 17.90 -13.64 14.06
C GLN A 133 17.48 -13.45 15.52
N LYS A 134 16.17 -13.52 15.77
CA LYS A 134 15.64 -13.60 17.14
C LYS A 134 16.05 -14.97 17.71
N THR A 135 17.16 -15.00 18.44
CA THR A 135 17.49 -16.12 19.33
C THR A 135 16.45 -16.15 20.45
N GLY A 136 15.61 -17.19 20.44
CA GLY A 136 14.83 -17.56 21.61
C GLY A 136 15.76 -18.08 22.70
N VAL A 137 15.51 -17.64 23.92
CA VAL A 137 15.81 -18.36 25.16
C VAL A 137 14.48 -18.79 25.72
#